data_AF-A0A968JCL2-F1
#
_entry.id   AF-A0A968JCL2-F1
#
_cell.length_a   1.000
_cell.length_b   1.000
_cell.length_c   1.000
_cell.angle_alpha   90.00
_cell.angle_beta   90.00
_cell.angle_gamma   90.00
#
_symmetry.space_group_name_H-M   'P 1'
#
loop_
_entity.id
_entity.type
_entity.pdbx_description
1 polymer ?
#
loop_
_entity_poly.entity_id
_entity_poly.type
_entity_poly.pdbx_seq_one_letter_code
_entity_poly.pdbx_strand_id
1 'polypeptide(L)'
;MLLNELVEINQKGNLRSSVDLGFLDDSELNRDLCESFIFSFDSQDPKRSTLGILDLVRESFHSANKPNIHLMVQQYGKGKSHFALAVANYFKKGFGSPEVEAILHQAEASSGNDSPIANRLRAYKKNHDQHLVIRLRGDQAGNIRQQFLTELLQSLKEANITDTVAQHFCAEPLKFLQERILPNANHREIAEEYLGSQGNEDGGLREIIKALENNNANVVKHAIGITKAVMGITPNFDTEIDIEKILTDIINNHCRGENPDFQGILIIFDELMAYLKNFSQDSQGSGGMALQNITTVCEKNRSHIALISFSPISLEITTGIPAGQLEDYRKLAGRLSPKAETYNNVPSSLELVLSNIVLQTKNNTLWSEFRQRWDTTLSSQTEMAYTKVMAPVYRNKFSDKSKFHSTVTLGTFPLHPLCTYLLCNIDFVQVVARNSIQFVREYATRFIDSTPAETSGRLNQIYAIEVLKAFHDSFTDSPMYSDYAKARDGIAASATSEELDVLGALFLFYAAGEKLSKADRDPHEPILEALSGIPENKIKEIMKRFSKFIYFDSTRRQYRFFEGTSPGDILKRVKVAVAKDISDNPDLPLEKTLSECQGKVTTYLKSDTLYSSDFVVSKSK
;
A
#
# COMPACT_ATOMS: atom_id res chain seq x y z
N MET A 1 -5.71 6.49 -35.39
CA MET A 1 -5.83 6.64 -33.93
C MET A 1 -4.67 5.92 -33.29
N LEU A 2 -3.72 6.69 -32.78
CA LEU A 2 -2.58 6.23 -32.01
C LEU A 2 -2.99 6.12 -30.53
N LEU A 3 -2.32 5.25 -29.76
CA LEU A 3 -2.62 5.14 -28.33
C LEU A 3 -2.31 6.42 -27.56
N ASN A 4 -1.22 7.11 -27.90
CA ASN A 4 -0.84 8.38 -27.28
C ASN A 4 -1.81 9.54 -27.54
N GLU A 5 -2.75 9.40 -28.48
CA GLU A 5 -3.84 10.36 -28.70
C GLU A 5 -5.03 10.10 -27.75
N LEU A 6 -5.08 8.92 -27.12
CA LEU A 6 -6.17 8.48 -26.26
C LEU A 6 -5.80 8.52 -24.78
N VAL A 7 -4.58 8.08 -24.47
CA VAL A 7 -4.10 7.83 -23.11
C VAL A 7 -2.66 8.26 -22.94
N GLU A 8 -2.33 8.74 -21.75
CA GLU A 8 -0.97 9.09 -21.33
C GLU A 8 -0.68 8.51 -19.94
N ILE A 9 0.60 8.40 -19.58
CA ILE A 9 1.02 7.88 -18.28
C ILE A 9 1.54 9.03 -17.42
N ASN A 10 1.00 9.18 -16.22
CA ASN A 10 1.52 10.14 -15.24
C ASN A 10 2.91 9.68 -14.72
N GLN A 11 3.96 10.31 -15.25
CA GLN A 11 5.35 10.01 -14.92
C GLN A 11 5.92 10.83 -13.74
N LYS A 12 5.14 11.71 -13.10
CA LYS A 12 5.69 12.59 -12.05
C LYS A 12 6.11 11.82 -10.79
N GLY A 13 7.29 12.17 -10.25
CA GLY A 13 7.81 11.76 -8.95
C GLY A 13 8.46 10.36 -8.85
N ASN A 14 9.45 10.21 -7.98
CA ASN A 14 10.19 8.96 -7.75
C ASN A 14 9.46 7.99 -6.80
N LEU A 15 9.37 6.70 -7.16
CA LEU A 15 8.80 5.65 -6.29
C LEU A 15 9.84 5.15 -5.30
N ARG A 16 9.71 5.56 -4.03
CA ARG A 16 10.55 5.07 -2.93
C ARG A 16 9.99 3.80 -2.29
N SER A 17 10.90 2.95 -1.79
CA SER A 17 10.58 1.64 -1.19
C SER A 17 9.99 1.73 0.22
N SER A 18 10.33 2.78 0.96
CA SER A 18 9.82 3.06 2.30
C SER A 18 9.63 4.56 2.45
N VAL A 19 8.52 4.95 3.06
CA VAL A 19 8.20 6.35 3.39
C VAL A 19 7.98 6.43 4.88
N ASP A 20 8.60 7.42 5.50
CA ASP A 20 8.58 7.67 6.92
C ASP A 20 8.10 9.11 7.16
N LEU A 21 7.28 9.33 8.19
CA LEU A 21 6.78 10.67 8.53
C LEU A 21 7.88 11.67 8.91
N GLY A 22 9.03 11.19 9.38
CA GLY A 22 10.21 12.01 9.66
C GLY A 22 10.83 12.62 8.40
N PHE A 23 10.50 12.11 7.20
CA PHE A 23 10.94 12.71 5.94
C PHE A 23 10.32 14.09 5.66
N LEU A 24 9.33 14.54 6.46
CA LEU A 24 8.84 15.92 6.39
C LEU A 24 9.94 16.97 6.65
N ASP A 25 10.96 16.60 7.43
CA ASP A 25 12.00 17.53 7.87
C ASP A 25 13.15 17.65 6.84
N ASP A 26 13.18 16.75 5.85
CA ASP A 26 14.07 16.82 4.69
C ASP A 26 13.33 17.49 3.53
N SER A 27 13.63 18.76 3.25
CA SER A 27 12.86 19.56 2.29
C SER A 27 12.85 19.01 0.87
N GLU A 28 13.97 18.43 0.41
CA GLU A 28 14.08 17.90 -0.96
C GLU A 28 13.30 16.59 -1.05
N LEU A 29 13.52 15.70 -0.09
CA LEU A 29 12.81 14.43 -0.02
C LEU A 29 11.30 14.59 0.16
N ASN A 30 10.89 15.51 1.03
CA ASN A 30 9.50 15.80 1.30
C ASN A 30 8.76 16.25 0.03
N ARG A 31 9.40 17.10 -0.76
CA ARG A 31 8.84 17.58 -2.03
C ARG A 31 8.69 16.45 -3.04
N ASP A 32 9.73 15.65 -3.23
CA ASP A 32 9.69 14.48 -4.13
C ASP A 32 8.57 13.50 -3.76
N LEU A 33 8.34 13.32 -2.46
CA LEU A 33 7.26 12.48 -1.94
C LEU A 33 5.88 13.09 -2.20
N CYS A 34 5.71 14.41 -2.06
CA CYS A 34 4.46 15.08 -2.43
C CYS A 34 4.17 14.96 -3.93
N GLU A 35 5.19 15.10 -4.78
CA GLU A 35 5.05 15.00 -6.24
C GLU A 35 4.76 13.56 -6.72
N SER A 36 5.22 12.55 -6.00
CA SER A 36 5.06 11.12 -6.35
C SER A 36 3.83 10.44 -5.75
N PHE A 37 3.16 11.06 -4.77
CA PHE A 37 1.99 10.44 -4.15
C PHE A 37 0.80 10.42 -5.12
N ILE A 38 0.28 9.24 -5.42
CA ILE A 38 -0.89 9.08 -6.28
C ILE A 38 -2.10 8.80 -5.40
N PHE A 39 -3.06 9.71 -5.41
CA PHE A 39 -4.32 9.48 -4.70
C PHE A 39 -5.13 8.39 -5.38
N SER A 40 -5.75 7.52 -4.58
CA SER A 40 -6.90 6.75 -5.04
C SER A 40 -8.14 7.63 -4.90
N PHE A 41 -9.07 7.55 -5.85
CA PHE A 41 -10.34 8.26 -5.79
C PHE A 41 -11.50 7.39 -6.27
N ASP A 42 -12.55 7.33 -5.45
CA ASP A 42 -13.82 6.73 -5.81
C ASP A 42 -14.93 7.75 -5.53
N SER A 43 -15.54 8.29 -6.59
CA SER A 43 -16.60 9.29 -6.46
C SER A 43 -17.89 8.74 -5.87
N GLN A 44 -18.11 7.43 -5.89
CA GLN A 44 -19.31 6.77 -5.35
C GLN A 44 -19.11 6.33 -3.89
N ASP A 45 -17.87 6.02 -3.50
CA ASP A 45 -17.52 5.67 -2.12
C ASP A 45 -16.23 6.39 -1.66
N PRO A 46 -16.33 7.70 -1.32
CA PRO A 46 -15.16 8.49 -0.94
C PRO A 46 -14.37 7.91 0.25
N LYS A 47 -15.05 7.22 1.18
CA LYS A 47 -14.45 6.57 2.37
C LYS A 47 -13.51 5.42 2.02
N ARG A 48 -13.57 4.92 0.78
CA ARG A 48 -12.67 3.91 0.23
C ARG A 48 -11.54 4.51 -0.60
N SER A 49 -11.25 5.80 -0.46
CA SER A 49 -10.24 6.45 -1.29
C SER A 49 -9.40 7.43 -0.48
N THR A 50 -8.10 7.50 -0.76
CA THR A 50 -7.21 8.41 -0.02
C THR A 50 -7.59 9.86 -0.26
N LEU A 51 -8.09 10.21 -1.46
CA LEU A 51 -8.56 11.57 -1.73
C LEU A 51 -9.84 11.91 -0.96
N GLY A 52 -10.79 10.97 -0.90
CA GLY A 52 -12.01 11.14 -0.11
C GLY A 52 -11.71 11.23 1.39
N ILE A 53 -10.75 10.45 1.91
CA ILE A 53 -10.31 10.55 3.30
C ILE A 53 -9.66 11.91 3.58
N LEU A 54 -8.85 12.45 2.67
CA LEU A 54 -8.30 13.79 2.80
C LEU A 54 -9.41 14.86 2.90
N ASP A 55 -10.45 14.76 2.06
CA ASP A 55 -11.61 15.66 2.12
C ASP A 55 -12.41 15.48 3.43
N LEU A 56 -12.53 14.25 3.95
CA LEU A 56 -13.20 13.99 5.23
C LEU A 56 -12.42 14.57 6.43
N VAL A 57 -11.09 14.48 6.44
CA VAL A 57 -10.25 15.14 7.46
C VAL A 57 -10.37 16.65 7.34
N ARG A 58 -10.45 17.20 6.13
CA ARG A 58 -10.71 18.63 5.91
C ARG A 58 -12.06 19.05 6.49
N GLU A 59 -13.10 18.23 6.32
CA GLU A 59 -14.44 18.52 6.88
C GLU A 59 -14.45 18.62 8.41
N SER A 60 -13.52 17.95 9.11
CA SER A 60 -13.38 18.02 10.57
C SER A 60 -13.17 19.44 11.09
N PHE A 61 -12.62 20.33 10.27
CA PHE A 61 -12.37 21.73 10.59
C PHE A 61 -13.49 22.67 10.15
N HIS A 62 -14.49 22.18 9.41
CA HIS A 62 -15.56 23.03 8.88
C HIS A 62 -16.69 23.28 9.87
N SER A 63 -17.01 22.31 10.73
CA SER A 63 -18.15 22.39 11.65
C SER A 63 -18.00 21.43 12.83
N ALA A 64 -18.53 21.82 13.99
CA ALA A 64 -18.59 20.96 15.17
C ALA A 64 -19.45 19.68 14.98
N ASN A 65 -20.31 19.65 13.95
CA ASN A 65 -21.13 18.48 13.62
C ASN A 65 -20.36 17.41 12.84
N LYS A 66 -19.18 17.74 12.32
CA LYS A 66 -18.35 16.80 11.58
C LYS A 66 -17.49 15.97 12.53
N PRO A 67 -17.26 14.69 12.23
CA PRO A 67 -16.30 13.88 12.95
C PRO A 67 -14.88 14.43 12.83
N ASN A 68 -14.06 14.19 13.85
CA ASN A 68 -12.69 14.68 13.91
C ASN A 68 -11.72 13.67 14.52
N ILE A 69 -12.14 12.41 14.68
CA ILE A 69 -11.27 11.29 15.02
C ILE A 69 -11.44 10.27 13.91
N HIS A 70 -10.35 9.97 13.22
CA HIS A 70 -10.31 9.18 12.00
C HIS A 70 -9.31 8.04 12.17
N LEU A 71 -9.65 6.87 11.63
CA LEU A 71 -8.75 5.73 11.59
C LEU A 71 -8.72 5.13 10.19
N MET A 72 -7.53 5.07 9.59
CA MET A 72 -7.32 4.34 8.34
C MET A 72 -6.66 3.00 8.61
N VAL A 73 -7.33 1.92 8.22
CA VAL A 73 -6.84 0.55 8.36
C VAL A 73 -6.41 0.00 7.00
N GLN A 74 -5.12 -0.26 6.83
CA GLN A 74 -4.57 -0.77 5.57
C GLN A 74 -3.25 -1.51 5.80
N GLN A 75 -3.04 -2.67 5.18
CA GLN A 75 -1.84 -3.50 5.39
C GLN A 75 -0.51 -2.77 5.10
N TYR A 76 0.61 -3.32 5.56
CA TYR A 76 1.95 -2.81 5.27
C TYR A 76 2.25 -2.78 3.76
N GLY A 77 3.09 -1.84 3.33
CA GLY A 77 3.49 -1.71 1.91
C GLY A 77 2.41 -1.17 0.97
N LYS A 78 1.34 -0.58 1.52
CA LYS A 78 0.19 -0.06 0.75
C LYS A 78 0.10 1.48 0.67
N GLY A 79 1.09 2.20 1.18
CA GLY A 79 1.19 3.66 1.05
C GLY A 79 0.62 4.49 2.22
N LYS A 80 0.32 3.87 3.38
CA LYS A 80 -0.19 4.59 4.57
C LYS A 80 0.69 5.77 4.99
N SER A 81 1.97 5.54 5.25
CA SER A 81 2.89 6.59 5.72
C SER A 81 3.13 7.66 4.65
N HIS A 82 3.08 7.28 3.36
CA HIS A 82 3.14 8.23 2.25
C HIS A 82 1.88 9.12 2.20
N PHE A 83 0.70 8.53 2.42
CA PHE A 83 -0.53 9.30 2.55
C PHE A 83 -0.53 10.18 3.80
N ALA A 84 -0.03 9.69 4.93
CA ALA A 84 0.12 10.47 6.16
C ALA A 84 1.04 11.70 5.92
N LEU A 85 2.11 11.54 5.15
CA LEU A 85 2.99 12.64 4.74
C LEU A 85 2.29 13.64 3.82
N ALA A 86 1.49 13.17 2.86
CA ALA A 86 0.71 14.04 1.98
C ALA A 86 -0.34 14.84 2.79
N VAL A 87 -1.04 14.19 3.72
CA VAL A 87 -1.97 14.85 4.65
C VAL A 87 -1.22 15.89 5.50
N ALA A 88 -0.08 15.53 6.10
CA ALA A 88 0.72 16.45 6.90
C ALA A 88 1.11 17.71 6.13
N ASN A 89 1.62 17.58 4.90
CA ASN A 89 1.99 18.73 4.06
C ASN A 89 0.78 19.57 3.66
N TYR A 90 -0.32 18.92 3.26
CA TYR A 90 -1.54 19.62 2.88
C TYR A 90 -2.07 20.52 3.99
N PHE A 91 -1.98 20.10 5.26
CA PHE A 91 -2.43 20.91 6.40
C PHE A 91 -1.35 21.88 6.93
N LYS A 92 -0.07 21.48 6.95
CA LYS A 92 1.05 22.27 7.53
C LYS A 92 1.51 23.44 6.66
N LYS A 93 1.72 23.23 5.36
CA LYS A 93 2.37 24.21 4.45
C LYS A 93 1.35 25.16 3.83
N GLY A 94 1.70 26.40 3.47
CA GLY A 94 0.74 27.35 2.89
C GLY A 94 0.29 27.01 1.46
N PHE A 95 -0.80 27.63 0.98
CA PHE A 95 -1.43 27.34 -0.33
C PHE A 95 -0.46 27.36 -1.52
N GLY A 96 0.46 28.35 -1.56
CA GLY A 96 1.43 28.50 -2.65
C GLY A 96 2.73 27.70 -2.51
N SER A 97 2.82 26.81 -1.52
CA SER A 97 4.02 25.98 -1.34
C SER A 97 4.13 24.92 -2.45
N PRO A 98 5.36 24.57 -2.90
CA PRO A 98 5.56 23.51 -3.90
C PRO A 98 4.90 22.19 -3.51
N GLU A 99 4.94 21.84 -2.22
CA GLU A 99 4.37 20.60 -1.69
C GLU A 99 2.83 20.59 -1.81
N VAL A 100 2.16 21.69 -1.47
CA VAL A 100 0.70 21.80 -1.57
C VAL A 100 0.24 21.83 -3.01
N GLU A 101 0.92 22.57 -3.90
CA GLU A 101 0.58 22.57 -5.32
C GLU A 101 0.78 21.19 -5.95
N ALA A 102 1.81 20.45 -5.55
CA ALA A 102 2.00 19.06 -5.96
C ALA A 102 0.84 18.17 -5.50
N ILE A 103 0.43 18.26 -4.23
CA ILE A 103 -0.70 17.49 -3.68
C ILE A 103 -2.01 17.83 -4.39
N LEU A 104 -2.30 19.11 -4.61
CA LEU A 104 -3.51 19.57 -5.31
C LEU A 104 -3.52 19.10 -6.76
N HIS A 105 -2.38 19.16 -7.46
CA HIS A 105 -2.24 18.61 -8.80
C HIS A 105 -2.52 17.10 -8.83
N GLN A 106 -1.99 16.34 -7.87
CA GLN A 106 -2.27 14.88 -7.80
C GLN A 106 -3.74 14.60 -7.45
N ALA A 107 -4.38 15.43 -6.62
CA ALA A 107 -5.82 15.34 -6.38
C ALA A 107 -6.65 15.59 -7.65
N GLU A 108 -6.26 16.58 -8.47
CA GLU A 108 -6.88 16.87 -9.77
C GLU A 108 -6.66 15.71 -10.76
N ALA A 109 -5.43 15.21 -10.88
CA ALA A 109 -5.11 14.09 -11.77
C ALA A 109 -5.92 12.82 -11.41
N SER A 110 -6.04 12.51 -10.11
CA SER A 110 -6.77 11.33 -9.63
C SER A 110 -8.29 11.45 -9.71
N SER A 111 -8.85 12.66 -9.67
CA SER A 111 -10.30 12.88 -9.69
C SER A 111 -10.86 13.42 -11.01
N GLY A 112 -9.99 13.80 -11.93
CA GLY A 112 -10.32 14.52 -13.16
C GLY A 112 -10.26 16.03 -12.99
N ASN A 113 -9.90 16.73 -14.07
CA ASN A 113 -9.93 18.19 -14.12
C ASN A 113 -11.33 18.72 -13.77
N ASP A 114 -11.39 19.82 -13.02
CA ASP A 114 -12.62 20.46 -12.52
C ASP A 114 -13.50 19.61 -11.58
N SER A 115 -12.94 18.54 -11.00
CA SER A 115 -13.67 17.72 -10.05
C SER A 115 -14.11 18.51 -8.81
N PRO A 116 -15.36 18.35 -8.33
CA PRO A 116 -15.86 19.05 -7.14
C PRO A 116 -15.01 18.84 -5.89
N ILE A 117 -14.39 17.66 -5.71
CA ILE A 117 -13.53 17.39 -4.55
C ILE A 117 -12.21 18.14 -4.62
N ALA A 118 -11.57 18.16 -5.80
CA ALA A 118 -10.32 18.90 -6.02
C ALA A 118 -10.56 20.41 -5.83
N ASN A 119 -11.67 20.93 -6.38
CA ASN A 119 -12.07 22.32 -6.20
C ASN A 119 -12.34 22.67 -4.73
N ARG A 120 -12.99 21.77 -3.96
CA ARG A 120 -13.18 21.97 -2.51
C ARG A 120 -11.87 22.00 -1.74
N LEU A 121 -10.94 21.09 -2.05
CA LEU A 121 -9.62 21.05 -1.42
C LEU A 121 -8.85 22.34 -1.73
N ARG A 122 -8.75 22.72 -3.01
CA ARG A 122 -8.09 23.95 -3.46
C ARG A 122 -8.71 25.20 -2.80
N ALA A 123 -10.03 25.32 -2.80
CA ALA A 123 -10.74 26.46 -2.20
C ALA A 123 -10.55 26.52 -0.68
N TYR A 124 -10.61 25.37 0.00
CA TYR A 124 -10.35 25.32 1.43
C TYR A 124 -8.95 25.79 1.74
N LYS A 125 -7.95 25.25 1.03
CA LYS A 125 -6.55 25.58 1.29
C LYS A 125 -6.23 27.05 1.01
N LYS A 126 -6.83 27.63 -0.02
CA LYS A 126 -6.73 29.08 -0.32
C LYS A 126 -7.30 29.95 0.81
N ASN A 127 -8.36 29.50 1.47
CA ASN A 127 -9.03 30.25 2.53
C ASN A 127 -8.51 29.93 3.93
N HIS A 128 -7.85 28.78 4.10
CA HIS A 128 -7.36 28.25 5.37
C HIS A 128 -5.90 27.86 5.20
N ASP A 129 -5.00 28.83 5.39
CA ASP A 129 -3.62 28.70 4.92
C ASP A 129 -2.86 27.61 5.66
N GLN A 130 -2.82 27.62 7.00
CA GLN A 130 -2.00 26.67 7.76
C GLN A 130 -2.70 26.13 9.00
N HIS A 131 -2.37 24.88 9.36
CA HIS A 131 -2.76 24.22 10.59
C HIS A 131 -1.50 23.86 11.38
N LEU A 132 -1.64 23.79 12.71
CA LEU A 132 -0.60 23.22 13.55
C LEU A 132 -0.64 21.70 13.41
N VAL A 133 0.38 21.11 12.77
CA VAL A 133 0.48 19.66 12.59
C VAL A 133 1.39 19.06 13.65
N ILE A 134 0.88 18.06 14.39
CA ILE A 134 1.62 17.31 15.41
C ILE A 134 1.69 15.85 14.94
N ARG A 135 2.90 15.31 14.89
CA ARG A 135 3.16 13.95 14.38
C ARG A 135 3.44 13.03 15.55
N LEU A 136 2.78 11.87 15.58
CA LEU A 136 2.97 10.83 16.57
C LEU A 136 3.29 9.52 15.84
N ARG A 137 4.14 8.70 16.45
CA ARG A 137 4.63 7.46 15.87
C ARG A 137 4.71 6.36 16.92
N GLY A 138 4.02 5.25 16.66
CA GLY A 138 3.96 4.12 17.57
C GLY A 138 5.13 3.16 17.52
N ASP A 139 5.99 3.28 16.50
CA ASP A 139 7.19 2.47 16.31
C ASP A 139 8.46 3.08 16.93
N GLN A 140 8.39 4.32 17.42
CA GLN A 140 9.50 4.96 18.12
C GLN A 140 9.56 4.54 19.60
N ALA A 141 10.78 4.40 20.11
CA ALA A 141 11.02 4.13 21.52
C ALA A 141 10.73 5.36 22.38
N GLY A 142 10.17 5.15 23.58
CA GLY A 142 9.81 6.21 24.51
C GLY A 142 8.31 6.27 24.78
N ASN A 143 7.90 7.28 25.56
CA ASN A 143 6.49 7.45 25.92
C ASN A 143 5.82 8.48 24.98
N ILE A 144 4.53 8.30 24.67
CA ILE A 144 3.81 9.16 23.72
C ILE A 144 3.68 10.61 24.18
N ARG A 145 3.77 10.86 25.50
CA ARG A 145 3.69 12.21 26.09
C ARG A 145 4.92 13.03 25.74
N GLN A 146 6.11 12.46 25.87
CA GLN A 146 7.37 13.09 25.52
C GLN A 146 7.45 13.33 24.01
N GLN A 147 7.02 12.36 23.21
CA GLN A 147 6.94 12.53 21.75
C GLN A 147 6.00 13.69 21.39
N PHE A 148 4.80 13.73 21.98
CA PHE A 148 3.84 14.82 21.77
C PHE A 148 4.44 16.20 22.10
N LEU A 149 5.09 16.33 23.27
CA LEU A 149 5.67 17.61 23.69
C LEU A 149 6.83 18.04 22.79
N THR A 150 7.68 17.10 22.40
CA THR A 150 8.80 17.35 21.49
C THR A 150 8.31 17.88 20.14
N GLU A 151 7.34 17.18 19.55
CA GLU A 151 6.76 17.54 18.25
C GLU A 151 5.96 18.84 18.31
N LEU A 152 5.23 19.07 19.40
CA LEU A 152 4.53 20.32 19.62
C LEU A 152 5.50 21.51 19.70
N LEU A 153 6.54 21.40 20.52
CA LEU A 153 7.54 22.47 20.68
C LEU A 153 8.28 22.75 19.38
N GLN A 154 8.60 21.71 18.60
CA GLN A 154 9.19 21.86 17.27
C GLN A 154 8.24 22.62 16.34
N SER A 155 6.97 22.20 16.24
CA SER A 155 5.99 22.85 15.36
C SER A 155 5.69 24.30 15.75
N LEU A 156 5.62 24.62 17.05
CA LEU A 156 5.45 25.98 17.53
C LEU A 156 6.67 26.86 17.23
N LYS A 157 7.88 26.32 17.42
CA LYS A 157 9.13 27.01 17.08
C LYS A 157 9.21 27.34 15.59
N GLU A 158 8.84 26.39 14.72
CA GLU A 158 8.79 26.61 13.26
C GLU A 158 7.80 27.72 12.86
N ALA A 159 6.75 27.93 13.67
CA ALA A 159 5.78 29.01 13.50
C ALA A 159 6.17 30.32 14.23
N ASN A 160 7.36 30.39 14.84
CA ASN A 160 7.82 31.51 15.67
C ASN A 160 6.92 31.80 16.89
N ILE A 161 6.28 30.76 17.45
CA ILE A 161 5.46 30.84 18.66
C ILE A 161 6.26 30.21 19.81
N THR A 162 6.76 31.03 20.74
CA THR A 162 7.65 30.56 21.82
C THR A 162 7.01 30.56 23.21
N ASP A 163 6.01 31.41 23.44
CA ASP A 163 5.59 31.75 24.81
C ASP A 163 4.33 31.01 25.28
N THR A 164 3.52 30.51 24.34
CA THR A 164 2.17 30.00 24.60
C THR A 164 2.10 28.82 25.55
N VAL A 165 3.08 27.93 25.45
CA VAL A 165 3.10 26.68 26.22
C VAL A 165 4.05 26.76 27.40
N ALA A 166 4.86 27.82 27.48
CA ALA A 166 5.94 27.94 28.45
C ALA A 166 5.43 27.91 29.91
N GLN A 167 4.22 28.42 30.16
CA GLN A 167 3.57 28.33 31.47
C GLN A 167 3.38 26.88 31.96
N HIS A 168 3.09 25.95 31.06
CA HIS A 168 2.88 24.54 31.41
C HIS A 168 4.19 23.83 31.77
N PHE A 169 5.32 24.33 31.27
CA PHE A 169 6.65 23.82 31.62
C PHE A 169 7.24 24.52 32.84
N CYS A 170 6.86 25.78 33.11
CA CYS A 170 7.41 26.57 34.22
C CYS A 170 6.69 26.33 35.55
N ALA A 171 5.40 25.93 35.53
CA ALA A 171 4.56 25.85 36.72
C ALA A 171 5.11 24.92 37.82
N GLU A 172 5.44 23.67 37.48
CA GLU A 172 5.92 22.71 38.49
C GLU A 172 7.35 22.99 38.96
N PRO A 173 8.32 23.35 38.09
CA PRO A 173 9.61 23.85 38.55
C PRO A 173 9.48 25.06 39.48
N LEU A 174 8.62 26.03 39.13
CA LEU A 174 8.39 27.22 39.95
C LEU A 174 7.86 26.85 41.33
N LYS A 175 6.80 26.04 41.38
CA LYS A 175 6.19 25.57 42.62
C LYS A 175 7.19 24.80 43.47
N PHE A 176 7.99 23.94 42.86
CA PHE A 176 9.04 23.19 43.57
C PHE A 176 10.08 24.13 44.19
N LEU A 177 10.59 25.09 43.42
CA LEU A 177 11.55 26.07 43.94
C LEU A 177 10.94 26.91 45.07
N GLN A 178 9.70 27.38 44.93
CA GLN A 178 9.01 28.21 45.93
C GLN A 178 8.65 27.44 47.21
N GLU A 179 8.21 26.19 47.11
CA GLU A 179 7.71 25.42 48.26
C GLU A 179 8.79 24.56 48.94
N ARG A 180 9.83 24.12 48.22
CA ARG A 180 10.82 23.15 48.73
C ARG A 180 12.23 23.71 48.89
N ILE A 181 12.61 24.68 48.06
CA ILE A 181 13.98 25.24 48.06
C ILE A 181 14.01 26.58 48.79
N LEU A 182 13.21 27.56 48.34
CA LEU A 182 13.21 28.93 48.83
C LEU A 182 12.98 29.08 50.36
N PRO A 183 12.14 28.26 51.03
CA PRO A 183 11.91 28.39 52.47
C PRO A 183 13.08 27.96 53.35
N ASN A 184 14.02 27.14 52.84
CA ASN A 184 15.12 26.56 53.62
C ASN A 184 16.44 27.28 53.33
N ALA A 185 17.05 27.87 54.37
CA ALA A 185 18.29 28.63 54.23
C ALA A 185 19.46 27.81 53.67
N ASN A 186 19.61 26.56 54.10
CA ASN A 186 20.67 25.66 53.62
C ASN A 186 20.45 25.27 52.15
N HIS A 187 19.20 25.01 51.76
CA HIS A 187 18.87 24.71 50.36
C HIS A 187 19.15 25.89 49.43
N ARG A 188 18.90 27.13 49.89
CA ARG A 188 19.23 28.33 49.12
C ARG A 188 20.73 28.50 48.94
N GLU A 189 21.53 28.27 49.97
CA GLU A 189 22.98 28.39 49.89
C GLU A 189 23.56 27.38 48.88
N ILE A 190 23.14 26.12 48.93
CA ILE A 190 23.52 25.08 47.96
C ILE A 190 23.07 25.46 46.54
N ALA A 191 21.86 26.01 46.38
CA ALA A 191 21.35 26.44 45.09
C ALA A 191 22.17 27.58 44.48
N GLU A 192 22.54 28.59 45.28
CA GLU A 192 23.37 29.72 44.84
C GLU A 192 24.81 29.28 44.54
N GLU A 193 25.38 28.35 45.32
CA GLU A 193 26.69 27.77 45.03
C GLU A 193 26.68 26.97 43.71
N TYR A 194 25.62 26.19 43.48
CA TYR A 194 25.42 25.49 42.22
C TYR A 194 25.33 26.46 41.04
N LEU A 195 24.48 27.49 41.11
CA LEU A 195 24.34 28.49 40.05
C LEU A 195 25.66 29.24 39.80
N GLY A 196 26.38 29.59 40.88
CA GLY A 196 27.70 30.19 40.81
C GLY A 196 28.72 29.30 40.09
N SER A 197 28.68 27.98 40.32
CA SER A 197 29.53 27.01 39.61
C SER A 197 29.23 26.90 38.12
N GLN A 198 28.00 27.24 37.70
CA GLN A 198 27.56 27.27 36.30
C GLN A 198 27.77 28.66 35.65
N GLY A 199 28.42 29.59 36.34
CA GLY A 199 28.73 30.92 35.81
C GLY A 199 27.58 31.93 35.87
N ASN A 200 26.45 31.61 36.53
CA ASN A 200 25.29 32.50 36.69
C ASN A 200 24.73 33.07 35.38
N GLU A 201 24.68 32.28 34.29
CA GLU A 201 24.23 32.74 32.95
C GLU A 201 22.87 33.45 32.98
N ASP A 202 21.93 32.96 33.79
CA ASP A 202 20.55 33.47 33.90
C ASP A 202 20.26 34.11 35.28
N GLY A 203 21.30 34.42 36.06
CA GLY A 203 21.20 35.04 37.40
C GLY A 203 21.14 34.05 38.58
N GLY A 204 20.86 34.59 39.77
CA GLY A 204 20.74 33.83 41.02
C GLY A 204 19.36 33.21 41.22
N LEU A 205 19.13 32.54 42.36
CA LEU A 205 17.90 31.78 42.59
C LEU A 205 16.63 32.64 42.45
N ARG A 206 16.68 33.90 42.88
CA ARG A 206 15.53 34.83 42.79
C ARG A 206 15.24 35.24 41.36
N GLU A 207 16.26 35.46 40.55
CA GLU A 207 16.14 35.79 39.13
C GLU A 207 15.57 34.62 38.35
N ILE A 208 16.00 33.38 38.65
CA ILE A 208 15.43 32.15 38.07
C ILE A 208 13.96 32.00 38.43
N ILE A 209 13.58 32.19 39.70
CA ILE A 209 12.17 32.14 40.12
C ILE A 209 11.35 33.21 39.39
N LYS A 210 11.84 34.45 39.32
CA LYS A 210 11.18 35.53 38.59
C LYS A 210 11.07 35.25 37.09
N ALA A 211 12.06 34.59 36.50
CA ALA A 211 12.02 34.18 35.10
C ALA A 211 10.95 33.10 34.87
N LEU A 212 10.84 32.11 35.76
CA LEU A 212 9.78 31.11 35.74
C LEU A 212 8.38 31.71 35.96
N GLU A 213 8.23 32.69 36.86
CA GLU A 213 6.98 33.46 37.07
C GLU A 213 6.54 34.21 35.81
N ASN A 214 7.51 34.64 34.99
CA ASN A 214 7.25 35.25 33.68
C ASN A 214 7.22 34.23 32.53
N ASN A 215 7.04 32.94 32.83
CA ASN A 215 6.96 31.84 31.87
C ASN A 215 8.19 31.70 30.95
N ASN A 216 9.40 32.03 31.42
CA ASN A 216 10.61 31.79 30.64
C ASN A 216 11.05 30.32 30.77
N ALA A 217 10.66 29.47 29.83
CA ALA A 217 11.01 28.04 29.86
C ALA A 217 12.53 27.77 29.76
N ASN A 218 13.34 28.71 29.28
CA ASN A 218 14.80 28.52 29.15
C ASN A 218 15.49 28.29 30.49
N VAL A 219 14.91 28.78 31.59
CA VAL A 219 15.47 28.62 32.93
C VAL A 219 15.04 27.33 33.64
N VAL A 220 14.17 26.51 33.02
CA VAL A 220 13.74 25.21 33.59
C VAL A 220 14.93 24.26 33.78
N LYS A 221 15.93 24.29 32.89
CA LYS A 221 17.18 23.53 33.04
C LYS A 221 17.88 23.82 34.37
N HIS A 222 17.86 25.08 34.80
CA HIS A 222 18.45 25.52 36.06
C HIS A 222 17.64 25.03 37.25
N ALA A 223 16.30 25.05 37.16
CA ALA A 223 15.44 24.50 38.20
C ALA A 223 15.67 23.00 38.42
N ILE A 224 15.88 22.22 37.35
CA ILE A 224 16.26 20.80 37.43
C ILE A 224 17.64 20.66 38.09
N GLY A 225 18.62 21.46 37.66
CA GLY A 225 19.97 21.47 38.21
C GLY A 225 20.02 21.79 39.71
N ILE A 226 19.33 22.86 40.12
CA ILE A 226 19.17 23.27 41.52
C ILE A 226 18.56 22.14 42.32
N THR A 227 17.47 21.53 41.83
CA THR A 227 16.79 20.45 42.55
C THR A 227 17.70 19.24 42.72
N LYS A 228 18.48 18.89 41.69
CA LYS A 228 19.47 17.80 41.77
C LYS A 228 20.57 18.10 42.77
N ALA A 229 21.09 19.33 42.78
CA ALA A 229 22.14 19.74 43.71
C ALA A 229 21.65 19.70 45.16
N VAL A 230 20.43 20.17 45.41
CA VAL A 230 19.86 20.27 46.77
C VAL A 230 19.35 18.92 47.28
N MET A 231 18.61 18.18 46.46
CA MET A 231 17.88 16.97 46.88
C MET A 231 18.61 15.67 46.54
N GLY A 232 19.67 15.72 45.73
CA GLY A 232 20.40 14.55 45.25
C GLY A 232 19.66 13.73 44.18
N ILE A 233 18.46 14.15 43.78
CA ILE A 233 17.60 13.47 42.80
C ILE A 233 17.32 14.39 41.62
N THR A 234 17.32 13.84 40.39
CA THR A 234 16.93 14.61 39.21
C THR A 234 15.41 14.59 39.11
N PRO A 235 14.72 15.73 39.26
CA PRO A 235 13.27 15.77 39.13
C PRO A 235 12.88 15.50 37.68
N ASN A 236 11.72 14.88 37.49
CA ASN A 236 11.08 14.78 36.20
C ASN A 236 9.83 15.66 36.22
N PHE A 237 9.99 16.94 35.90
CA PHE A 237 8.86 17.89 35.88
C PHE A 237 7.88 17.63 34.72
N ASP A 238 8.27 16.81 33.74
CA ASP A 238 7.44 16.49 32.58
C ASP A 238 6.30 15.49 32.90
N THR A 239 6.33 14.84 34.08
CA THR A 239 5.31 13.85 34.44
C THR A 239 3.94 14.43 34.70
N GLU A 240 3.85 15.70 35.09
CA GLU A 240 2.59 16.40 35.40
C GLU A 240 2.06 17.27 34.25
N ILE A 241 2.72 17.26 33.10
CA ILE A 241 2.31 18.09 31.96
C ILE A 241 0.94 17.64 31.44
N ASP A 242 -0.02 18.55 31.55
CA ASP A 242 -1.42 18.34 31.19
C ASP A 242 -1.66 18.63 29.70
N ILE A 243 -1.63 17.57 28.89
CA ILE A 243 -1.91 17.64 27.44
C ILE A 243 -3.27 18.29 27.16
N GLU A 244 -4.29 18.07 28.00
CA GLU A 244 -5.62 18.66 27.75
C GLU A 244 -5.56 20.18 27.85
N LYS A 245 -4.90 20.71 28.89
CA LYS A 245 -4.72 22.16 29.07
C LYS A 245 -3.87 22.77 27.97
N ILE A 246 -2.73 22.15 27.63
CA ILE A 246 -1.85 22.64 26.57
C ILE A 246 -2.60 22.79 25.25
N LEU A 247 -3.28 21.73 24.80
CA LEU A 247 -4.01 21.79 23.52
C LEU A 247 -5.16 22.79 23.58
N THR A 248 -5.87 22.87 24.70
CA THR A 248 -6.97 23.83 24.89
C THR A 248 -6.48 25.27 24.82
N ASP A 249 -5.34 25.58 25.45
CA ASP A 249 -4.73 26.90 25.40
C ASP A 249 -4.28 27.28 23.99
N ILE A 250 -3.64 26.35 23.27
CA ILE A 250 -3.26 26.58 21.88
C ILE A 250 -4.49 26.84 21.01
N ILE A 251 -5.56 26.06 21.19
CA ILE A 251 -6.82 26.26 20.45
C ILE A 251 -7.38 27.65 20.72
N ASN A 252 -7.44 28.07 21.99
CA ASN A 252 -8.01 29.35 22.38
C ASN A 252 -7.19 30.55 21.92
N ASN A 253 -5.86 30.44 21.97
CA ASN A 253 -4.96 31.57 21.73
C ASN A 253 -4.47 31.67 20.28
N HIS A 254 -4.41 30.55 19.55
CA HIS A 254 -3.83 30.50 18.20
C HIS A 254 -4.74 29.92 17.12
N CYS A 255 -5.83 29.26 17.49
CA CYS A 255 -6.77 28.69 16.51
C CYS A 255 -8.10 29.45 16.43
N ARG A 256 -8.32 30.45 17.29
CA ARG A 256 -9.57 31.23 17.39
C ARG A 256 -9.28 32.72 17.25
N GLY A 257 -10.30 33.47 16.82
CA GLY A 257 -10.22 34.92 16.64
C GLY A 257 -10.36 35.34 15.17
N GLU A 258 -10.25 36.65 14.92
CA GLU A 258 -10.36 37.21 13.57
C GLU A 258 -9.14 36.91 12.69
N ASN A 259 -7.94 36.80 13.30
CA ASN A 259 -6.68 36.49 12.63
C ASN A 259 -5.93 35.40 13.40
N PRO A 260 -6.39 34.14 13.38
CA PRO A 260 -5.72 33.07 14.09
C PRO A 260 -4.43 32.67 13.36
N ASP A 261 -3.38 32.33 14.11
CA ASP A 261 -2.11 31.83 13.55
C ASP A 261 -2.30 30.49 12.83
N PHE A 262 -3.25 29.68 13.30
CA PHE A 262 -3.61 28.40 12.71
C PHE A 262 -5.12 28.27 12.53
N GLN A 263 -5.54 27.51 11.53
CA GLN A 263 -6.95 27.22 11.28
C GLN A 263 -7.46 26.03 12.12
N GLY A 264 -6.55 25.39 12.85
CA GLY A 264 -6.81 24.28 13.75
C GLY A 264 -5.55 23.46 13.98
N ILE A 265 -5.70 22.41 14.81
CA ILE A 265 -4.65 21.45 15.13
C ILE A 265 -4.96 20.12 14.43
N LEU A 266 -4.01 19.59 13.67
CA LEU A 266 -4.09 18.23 13.13
C LEU A 266 -3.07 17.34 13.82
N ILE A 267 -3.54 16.30 14.50
CA ILE A 267 -2.70 15.25 15.06
C ILE A 267 -2.70 14.06 14.10
N ILE A 268 -1.52 13.63 13.70
CA ILE A 268 -1.32 12.47 12.82
C ILE A 268 -0.63 11.38 13.62
N PHE A 269 -1.21 10.20 13.73
CA PHE A 269 -0.63 9.07 14.45
C PHE A 269 -0.33 7.92 13.47
N ASP A 270 0.93 7.70 13.14
CA ASP A 270 1.36 6.55 12.34
C ASP A 270 1.77 5.35 13.20
N GLU A 271 1.61 4.15 12.66
CA GLU A 271 1.87 2.88 13.36
C GLU A 271 1.11 2.72 14.71
N LEU A 272 -0.18 3.08 14.74
CA LEU A 272 -1.00 3.05 15.97
C LEU A 272 -1.05 1.66 16.64
N MET A 273 -1.08 0.59 15.84
CA MET A 273 -1.09 -0.78 16.38
C MET A 273 0.21 -1.13 17.12
N ALA A 274 1.35 -0.61 16.66
CA ALA A 274 2.63 -0.81 17.36
C ALA A 274 2.59 -0.13 18.75
N TYR A 275 2.07 1.10 18.82
CA TYR A 275 1.84 1.78 20.09
C TYR A 275 0.90 1.00 21.01
N LEU A 276 -0.26 0.57 20.52
CA LEU A 276 -1.26 -0.10 21.37
C LEU A 276 -0.75 -1.44 21.93
N LYS A 277 0.12 -2.15 21.19
CA LYS A 277 0.81 -3.34 21.70
C LYS A 277 1.74 -2.98 22.86
N ASN A 278 2.55 -1.94 22.72
CA ASN A 278 3.44 -1.46 23.79
C ASN A 278 2.64 -0.97 25.01
N PHE A 279 1.58 -0.18 24.78
CA PHE A 279 0.66 0.30 25.81
C PHE A 279 0.03 -0.84 26.61
N SER A 280 -0.29 -1.95 25.95
CA SER A 280 -0.88 -3.12 26.61
C SER A 280 0.12 -3.93 27.44
N GLN A 281 1.43 -3.70 27.27
CA GLN A 281 2.48 -4.32 28.10
C GLN A 281 2.89 -3.40 29.25
N ASP A 282 3.05 -2.10 28.97
CA ASP A 282 3.39 -1.08 29.94
C ASP A 282 2.66 0.23 29.63
N SER A 283 1.50 0.42 30.25
CA SER A 283 0.65 1.59 30.00
C SER A 283 1.29 2.87 30.51
N GLN A 284 1.99 2.84 31.66
CA GLN A 284 2.64 4.02 32.23
C GLN A 284 3.88 4.41 31.42
N GLY A 285 4.74 3.44 31.10
CA GLY A 285 5.92 3.66 30.26
C GLY A 285 5.57 4.06 28.82
N SER A 286 4.39 3.70 28.33
CA SER A 286 3.90 4.15 27.01
C SER A 286 3.26 5.55 27.04
N GLY A 287 3.12 6.19 28.20
CA GLY A 287 2.63 7.56 28.36
C GLY A 287 1.28 7.71 29.06
N GLY A 288 0.76 6.63 29.63
CA GLY A 288 -0.43 6.58 30.47
C GLY A 288 -1.67 7.10 29.75
N MET A 289 -2.30 8.13 30.32
CA MET A 289 -3.55 8.70 29.82
C MET A 289 -3.38 9.62 28.60
N ALA A 290 -2.16 9.83 28.11
CA ALA A 290 -1.88 10.86 27.09
C ALA A 290 -2.76 10.75 25.83
N LEU A 291 -2.89 9.57 25.23
CA LEU A 291 -3.74 9.38 24.05
C LEU A 291 -5.23 9.51 24.36
N GLN A 292 -5.63 9.14 25.58
CA GLN A 292 -6.98 9.37 26.08
C GLN A 292 -7.26 10.86 26.26
N ASN A 293 -6.30 11.65 26.75
CA ASN A 293 -6.41 13.10 26.90
C ASN A 293 -6.52 13.77 25.52
N ILE A 294 -5.72 13.35 24.54
CA ILE A 294 -5.79 13.82 23.15
C ILE A 294 -7.19 13.61 22.56
N THR A 295 -7.72 12.39 22.68
CA THR A 295 -9.07 12.07 22.15
C THR A 295 -10.16 12.85 22.87
N THR A 296 -10.03 13.10 24.19
CA THR A 296 -10.94 13.95 24.96
C THR A 296 -10.94 15.40 24.43
N VAL A 297 -9.76 15.97 24.15
CA VAL A 297 -9.66 17.33 23.60
C VAL A 297 -10.27 17.40 22.20
N CYS A 298 -10.05 16.37 21.37
CA CYS A 298 -10.70 16.27 20.06
C CYS A 298 -12.22 16.33 20.21
N GLU A 299 -12.80 15.52 21.10
CA GLU A 299 -14.25 15.49 21.32
C GLU A 299 -14.80 16.84 21.83
N LYS A 300 -14.08 17.53 22.71
CA LYS A 300 -14.49 18.82 23.29
C LYS A 300 -14.34 20.02 22.34
N ASN A 301 -13.39 19.96 21.39
CA ASN A 301 -13.01 21.10 20.55
C ASN A 301 -13.15 20.82 19.04
N ARG A 302 -14.21 20.11 18.64
CA ARG A 302 -14.54 19.89 17.22
C ARG A 302 -14.51 21.20 16.43
N SER A 303 -14.26 21.13 15.12
CA SER A 303 -13.92 22.25 14.22
C SER A 303 -12.55 22.88 14.39
N HIS A 304 -11.83 22.66 15.50
CA HIS A 304 -10.51 23.27 15.73
C HIS A 304 -9.39 22.25 15.95
N ILE A 305 -9.73 20.97 16.11
CA ILE A 305 -8.76 19.90 16.24
C ILE A 305 -9.27 18.62 15.59
N ALA A 306 -8.39 17.89 14.92
CA ALA A 306 -8.66 16.56 14.38
C ALA A 306 -7.50 15.60 14.63
N LEU A 307 -7.82 14.31 14.76
CA LEU A 307 -6.87 13.21 14.88
C LEU A 307 -7.10 12.24 13.72
N ILE A 308 -6.06 11.94 12.94
CA ILE A 308 -6.06 10.82 12.00
C ILE A 308 -4.98 9.81 12.39
N SER A 309 -5.41 8.56 12.57
CA SER A 309 -4.53 7.44 12.94
C SER A 309 -4.42 6.41 11.82
N PHE A 310 -3.27 5.76 11.73
CA PHE A 310 -2.98 4.73 10.73
C PHE A 310 -2.63 3.40 11.40
N SER A 311 -3.27 2.33 10.95
CA SER A 311 -3.04 0.97 11.47
C SER A 311 -2.94 -0.07 10.35
N PRO A 312 -2.03 -1.05 10.45
CA PRO A 312 -1.94 -2.16 9.50
C PRO A 312 -3.15 -3.11 9.53
N ILE A 313 -3.82 -3.21 10.68
CA ILE A 313 -4.91 -4.16 10.94
C ILE A 313 -6.00 -3.50 11.80
N SER A 314 -7.20 -4.10 11.84
CA SER A 314 -8.29 -3.60 12.67
C SER A 314 -7.88 -3.59 14.15
N LEU A 315 -8.27 -2.53 14.87
CA LEU A 315 -8.05 -2.44 16.32
C LEU A 315 -8.95 -3.39 17.11
N GLU A 316 -9.94 -4.01 16.47
CA GLU A 316 -10.76 -5.06 17.09
C GLU A 316 -9.97 -6.36 17.33
N ILE A 317 -8.83 -6.54 16.66
CA ILE A 317 -7.96 -7.71 16.83
C ILE A 317 -7.22 -7.59 18.16
N THR A 318 -7.53 -8.49 19.09
CA THR A 318 -6.91 -8.53 20.43
C THR A 318 -5.84 -9.61 20.58
N THR A 319 -5.40 -10.22 19.48
CA THR A 319 -4.38 -11.29 19.53
C THR A 319 -3.03 -10.69 19.95
N GLY A 320 -2.43 -11.24 21.01
CA GLY A 320 -1.17 -10.74 21.59
C GLY A 320 -1.34 -9.66 22.67
N ILE A 321 -2.58 -9.29 23.01
CA ILE A 321 -2.89 -8.40 24.14
C ILE A 321 -3.03 -9.24 25.43
N PRO A 322 -2.33 -8.90 26.53
CA PRO A 322 -2.46 -9.62 27.79
C PRO A 322 -3.90 -9.63 28.34
N ALA A 323 -4.35 -10.75 28.89
CA ALA A 323 -5.74 -10.93 29.33
C ALA A 323 -6.20 -9.85 30.33
N GLY A 324 -5.32 -9.47 31.27
CA GLY A 324 -5.61 -8.44 32.27
C GLY A 324 -5.69 -7.00 31.73
N GLN A 325 -5.23 -6.76 30.50
CA GLN A 325 -5.18 -5.44 29.86
C GLN A 325 -6.21 -5.28 28.73
N LEU A 326 -7.00 -6.33 28.45
CA LEU A 326 -7.97 -6.35 27.35
C LEU A 326 -9.05 -5.28 27.48
N GLU A 327 -9.51 -4.99 28.69
CA GLU A 327 -10.57 -4.00 28.91
C GLU A 327 -10.07 -2.58 28.62
N ASP A 328 -8.90 -2.23 29.15
CA ASP A 328 -8.28 -0.91 28.95
C ASP A 328 -7.87 -0.72 27.48
N TYR A 329 -7.33 -1.77 26.85
CA TYR A 329 -7.11 -1.79 25.40
C TYR A 329 -8.40 -1.50 24.63
N ARG A 330 -9.50 -2.22 24.92
CA ARG A 330 -10.78 -2.06 24.21
C ARG A 330 -11.37 -0.67 24.39
N LYS A 331 -11.27 -0.10 25.59
CA LYS A 331 -11.72 1.28 25.87
C LYS A 331 -10.96 2.28 25.01
N LEU A 332 -9.63 2.19 24.98
CA LEU A 332 -8.80 3.11 24.20
C LEU A 332 -8.99 2.90 22.68
N ALA A 333 -8.95 1.65 22.22
CA ALA A 333 -9.18 1.28 20.84
C ALA A 333 -10.55 1.79 20.34
N GLY A 334 -11.61 1.63 21.12
CA GLY A 334 -12.95 2.10 20.77
C GLY A 334 -13.06 3.61 20.56
N ARG A 335 -12.29 4.42 21.30
CA ARG A 335 -12.22 5.87 21.10
C ARG A 335 -11.45 6.26 19.84
N LEU A 336 -10.48 5.44 19.45
CA LEU A 336 -9.63 5.65 18.27
C LEU A 336 -10.25 5.06 17.00
N SER A 337 -11.20 4.12 17.11
CA SER A 337 -11.90 3.49 15.98
C SER A 337 -13.41 3.78 16.01
N PRO A 338 -13.86 5.04 15.90
CA PRO A 338 -15.29 5.34 15.75
C PRO A 338 -15.81 4.69 14.47
N LYS A 339 -16.87 3.88 14.57
CA LYS A 339 -17.35 3.02 13.47
C LYS A 339 -17.57 3.77 12.15
N ALA A 340 -18.12 4.98 12.19
CA ALA A 340 -18.41 5.76 10.99
C ALA A 340 -17.14 6.28 10.30
N GLU A 341 -16.06 6.52 11.04
CA GLU A 341 -14.81 7.11 10.55
C GLU A 341 -13.61 6.18 10.71
N THR A 342 -13.91 4.88 10.78
CA THR A 342 -12.93 3.82 10.61
C THR A 342 -12.97 3.37 9.16
N TYR A 343 -11.98 3.80 8.39
CA TYR A 343 -11.80 3.48 6.99
C TYR A 343 -11.14 2.11 6.88
N ASN A 344 -11.98 1.08 7.00
CA ASN A 344 -11.61 -0.29 6.71
C ASN A 344 -11.67 -0.52 5.21
N ASN A 345 -10.78 -1.36 4.70
CA ASN A 345 -10.75 -1.69 3.29
C ASN A 345 -10.69 -0.43 2.42
N VAL A 346 -9.94 0.62 2.84
CA VAL A 346 -9.45 1.62 1.88
C VAL A 346 -8.64 0.77 0.94
N PRO A 347 -9.18 0.41 -0.24
CA PRO A 347 -8.51 -0.50 -1.10
C PRO A 347 -7.20 0.21 -1.35
N SER A 348 -6.12 -0.43 -0.92
CA SER A 348 -4.86 -0.31 -1.59
C SER A 348 -5.06 -0.93 -2.97
N SER A 349 -6.05 -0.41 -3.69
CA SER A 349 -6.43 -0.92 -4.97
C SER A 349 -5.36 -0.32 -5.81
N LEU A 350 -4.28 -1.09 -5.91
CA LEU A 350 -3.29 -0.87 -6.92
C LEU A 350 -4.02 -0.71 -8.25
N GLU A 351 -5.18 -1.35 -8.45
CA GLU A 351 -6.07 -1.08 -9.57
C GLU A 351 -6.52 0.39 -9.67
N LEU A 352 -6.98 1.03 -8.58
CA LEU A 352 -7.29 2.47 -8.55
C LEU A 352 -6.05 3.35 -8.73
N VAL A 353 -4.91 2.95 -8.17
CA VAL A 353 -3.64 3.67 -8.37
C VAL A 353 -3.21 3.59 -9.83
N LEU A 354 -3.24 2.41 -10.43
CA LEU A 354 -2.96 2.16 -11.84
C LEU A 354 -3.97 2.91 -12.73
N SER A 355 -5.26 2.93 -12.38
CA SER A 355 -6.27 3.67 -13.15
C SER A 355 -6.07 5.18 -13.08
N ASN A 356 -5.43 5.67 -12.02
CA ASN A 356 -5.13 7.09 -11.85
C ASN A 356 -3.75 7.47 -12.39
N ILE A 357 -2.87 6.50 -12.62
CA ILE A 357 -1.61 6.67 -13.37
C ILE A 357 -1.88 6.76 -14.87
N VAL A 358 -2.84 5.98 -15.36
CA VAL A 358 -3.25 5.94 -16.76
C VAL A 358 -4.28 7.04 -17.00
N LEU A 359 -3.82 8.20 -17.46
CA LEU A 359 -4.67 9.35 -17.70
C LEU A 359 -5.36 9.20 -19.06
N GLN A 360 -6.69 9.23 -19.05
CA GLN A 360 -7.51 9.18 -20.26
C GLN A 360 -7.87 10.59 -20.71
N THR A 361 -7.79 10.83 -22.02
CA THR A 361 -8.20 12.10 -22.62
C THR A 361 -9.73 12.17 -22.77
N LYS A 362 -10.45 12.10 -21.65
CA LYS A 362 -11.92 11.90 -21.60
C LYS A 362 -12.74 13.00 -22.31
N ASN A 363 -12.17 14.19 -22.49
CA ASN A 363 -12.83 15.35 -23.10
C ASN A 363 -12.52 15.56 -24.59
N ASN A 364 -11.93 14.56 -25.25
CA ASN A 364 -11.58 14.62 -26.67
C ASN A 364 -12.57 13.78 -27.50
N THR A 365 -12.98 14.29 -28.67
CA THR A 365 -13.78 13.59 -29.68
C THR A 365 -13.23 12.20 -30.01
N LEU A 366 -11.90 12.06 -30.04
CA LEU A 366 -11.22 10.78 -30.31
C LEU A 366 -11.55 9.69 -29.27
N TRP A 367 -11.69 10.07 -27.99
CA TRP A 367 -12.05 9.13 -26.94
C TRP A 367 -13.49 8.63 -27.12
N SER A 368 -14.41 9.52 -27.47
CA SER A 368 -15.80 9.15 -27.76
C SER A 368 -15.92 8.21 -28.97
N GLU A 369 -15.16 8.48 -30.04
CA GLU A 369 -15.09 7.59 -31.22
C GLU A 369 -14.51 6.23 -30.87
N PHE A 370 -13.44 6.20 -30.08
CA PHE A 370 -12.84 4.96 -29.56
C PHE A 370 -13.87 4.13 -28.78
N ARG A 371 -14.57 4.76 -27.83
CA ARG A 371 -15.61 4.12 -27.01
C ARG A 371 -16.75 3.57 -27.86
N GLN A 372 -17.23 4.33 -28.85
CA GLN A 372 -18.29 3.88 -29.76
C GLN A 372 -17.91 2.60 -30.52
N ARG A 373 -16.63 2.48 -30.92
CA ARG A 373 -16.15 1.32 -31.67
C ARG A 373 -15.85 0.10 -30.78
N TRP A 374 -15.34 0.32 -29.58
CA TRP A 374 -14.67 -0.73 -28.80
C TRP A 374 -15.35 -1.11 -27.48
N ASP A 375 -16.39 -0.39 -27.04
CA ASP A 375 -17.08 -0.69 -25.77
C ASP A 375 -17.64 -2.11 -25.69
N THR A 376 -18.12 -2.67 -26.81
CA THR A 376 -18.58 -4.07 -26.84
C THR A 376 -17.44 -5.04 -26.55
N THR A 377 -16.26 -4.82 -27.13
CA THR A 377 -15.07 -5.66 -26.89
C THR A 377 -14.58 -5.52 -25.46
N LEU A 378 -14.46 -4.29 -24.95
CA LEU A 378 -14.05 -4.03 -23.57
C LEU A 378 -15.05 -4.60 -22.55
N SER A 379 -16.35 -4.53 -22.85
CA SER A 379 -17.40 -5.16 -22.03
C SER A 379 -17.30 -6.69 -22.02
N SER A 380 -17.01 -7.30 -23.18
CA SER A 380 -16.78 -8.75 -23.28
C SER A 380 -15.55 -9.20 -22.48
N GLN A 381 -14.44 -8.45 -22.57
CA GLN A 381 -13.23 -8.69 -21.78
C GLN A 381 -13.50 -8.57 -20.28
N THR A 382 -14.32 -7.59 -19.89
CA THR A 382 -14.78 -7.42 -18.51
C THR A 382 -15.59 -8.61 -18.04
N GLU A 383 -16.53 -9.09 -18.84
CA GLU A 383 -17.35 -10.26 -18.49
C GLU A 383 -16.49 -11.50 -18.30
N MET A 384 -15.54 -11.74 -19.20
CA MET A 384 -14.61 -12.85 -19.10
C MET A 384 -13.75 -12.76 -17.83
N ALA A 385 -13.09 -11.61 -17.61
CA ALA A 385 -12.23 -11.41 -16.45
C ALA A 385 -13.01 -11.50 -15.13
N TYR A 386 -14.12 -10.76 -15.02
CA TYR A 386 -14.88 -10.60 -13.78
C TYR A 386 -15.65 -11.87 -13.39
N THR A 387 -16.36 -12.45 -14.34
CA THR A 387 -17.30 -13.53 -14.07
C THR A 387 -16.63 -14.90 -14.15
N LYS A 388 -15.73 -15.12 -15.12
CA LYS A 388 -15.25 -16.45 -15.47
C LYS A 388 -13.85 -16.77 -14.98
N VAL A 389 -12.95 -15.79 -14.95
CA VAL A 389 -11.51 -16.06 -14.78
C VAL A 389 -11.01 -15.72 -13.38
N MET A 390 -11.27 -14.52 -12.85
CA MET A 390 -10.64 -14.09 -11.61
C MET A 390 -11.20 -14.80 -10.35
N ALA A 391 -10.39 -14.88 -9.30
CA ALA A 391 -10.77 -15.48 -8.03
C ALA A 391 -12.07 -14.85 -7.45
N PRO A 392 -13.03 -15.66 -6.94
CA PRO A 392 -14.27 -15.13 -6.37
C PRO A 392 -14.07 -14.14 -5.23
N VAL A 393 -13.08 -14.36 -4.36
CA VAL A 393 -12.77 -13.46 -3.24
C VAL A 393 -12.37 -12.07 -3.72
N TYR A 394 -11.74 -11.99 -4.90
CA TYR A 394 -11.33 -10.72 -5.48
C TYR A 394 -12.50 -9.91 -6.02
N ARG A 395 -13.58 -10.55 -6.50
CA ARG A 395 -14.83 -9.85 -6.90
C ARG A 395 -15.38 -8.98 -5.78
N ASN A 396 -15.28 -9.44 -4.53
CA ASN A 396 -15.82 -8.74 -3.36
C ASN A 396 -15.13 -7.39 -3.08
N LYS A 397 -14.01 -7.07 -3.75
CA LYS A 397 -13.39 -5.74 -3.70
C LYS A 397 -14.21 -4.67 -4.43
N PHE A 398 -15.04 -5.07 -5.39
CA PHE A 398 -15.87 -4.19 -6.20
C PHE A 398 -17.33 -4.30 -5.76
N SER A 399 -18.07 -3.19 -5.80
CA SER A 399 -19.52 -3.19 -5.53
C SER A 399 -20.27 -4.03 -6.55
N ASP A 400 -19.86 -3.95 -7.81
CA ASP A 400 -20.48 -4.60 -8.95
C ASP A 400 -19.51 -4.67 -10.16
N LYS A 401 -19.97 -5.30 -11.24
CA LYS A 401 -19.22 -5.45 -12.49
C LYS A 401 -18.95 -4.12 -13.20
N SER A 402 -19.84 -3.12 -13.08
CA SER A 402 -19.65 -1.79 -13.67
C SER A 402 -18.50 -1.06 -12.99
N LYS A 403 -18.37 -1.21 -11.67
CA LYS A 403 -17.23 -0.67 -10.93
C LYS A 403 -15.92 -1.33 -11.34
N PHE A 404 -15.92 -2.65 -11.53
CA PHE A 404 -14.77 -3.35 -12.09
C PHE A 404 -14.44 -2.86 -13.51
N HIS A 405 -15.44 -2.73 -14.38
CA HIS A 405 -15.26 -2.25 -15.75
C HIS A 405 -14.64 -0.85 -15.80
N SER A 406 -15.20 0.10 -15.05
CA SER A 406 -14.71 1.48 -15.02
C SER A 406 -13.30 1.60 -14.43
N THR A 407 -12.92 0.74 -13.48
CA THR A 407 -11.62 0.81 -12.79
C THR A 407 -10.54 -0.02 -13.49
N VAL A 408 -10.81 -1.29 -13.78
CA VAL A 408 -9.83 -2.30 -14.21
C VAL A 408 -9.78 -2.49 -15.72
N THR A 409 -10.88 -2.22 -16.43
CA THR A 409 -10.91 -2.37 -17.89
C THR A 409 -10.68 -1.04 -18.57
N LEU A 410 -11.59 -0.08 -18.35
CA LEU A 410 -11.47 1.25 -18.93
C LEU A 410 -10.36 2.03 -18.23
N GLY A 411 -10.41 2.10 -16.89
CA GLY A 411 -9.48 2.88 -16.06
C GLY A 411 -8.01 2.64 -16.36
N THR A 412 -7.61 1.41 -16.68
CA THR A 412 -6.22 1.07 -16.97
C THR A 412 -5.92 0.81 -18.45
N PHE A 413 -6.82 1.10 -19.39
CA PHE A 413 -6.54 0.93 -20.82
C PHE A 413 -5.26 1.71 -21.22
N PRO A 414 -4.23 1.10 -21.84
CA PRO A 414 -4.31 -0.07 -22.74
C PRO A 414 -3.99 -1.42 -22.08
N LEU A 415 -3.90 -1.50 -20.76
CA LEU A 415 -3.74 -2.79 -20.09
C LEU A 415 -5.02 -3.63 -20.27
N HIS A 416 -4.84 -4.90 -20.65
CA HIS A 416 -5.95 -5.86 -20.63
C HIS A 416 -6.38 -6.12 -19.17
N PRO A 417 -7.67 -6.32 -18.85
CA PRO A 417 -8.12 -6.47 -17.45
C PRO A 417 -7.44 -7.61 -16.68
N LEU A 418 -7.04 -8.70 -17.36
CA LEU A 418 -6.24 -9.76 -16.72
C LEU A 418 -4.79 -9.35 -16.43
N CYS A 419 -4.21 -8.46 -17.24
CA CYS A 419 -2.89 -7.88 -16.96
C CYS A 419 -2.95 -7.04 -15.69
N THR A 420 -3.92 -6.11 -15.61
CA THR A 420 -4.15 -5.29 -14.41
C THR A 420 -4.45 -6.16 -13.19
N TYR A 421 -5.31 -7.17 -13.33
CA TYR A 421 -5.62 -8.10 -12.26
C TYR A 421 -4.37 -8.81 -11.72
N LEU A 422 -3.52 -9.36 -12.59
CA LEU A 422 -2.33 -10.09 -12.16
C LEU A 422 -1.26 -9.17 -11.56
N LEU A 423 -1.05 -7.98 -12.13
CA LEU A 423 -0.17 -6.94 -11.54
C LEU A 423 -0.56 -6.60 -10.10
N CYS A 424 -1.86 -6.65 -9.79
CA CYS A 424 -2.37 -6.31 -8.46
C CYS A 424 -2.42 -7.47 -7.46
N ASN A 425 -2.30 -8.72 -7.92
CA ASN A 425 -2.60 -9.89 -7.07
C ASN A 425 -1.54 -11.00 -7.10
N ILE A 426 -0.49 -10.93 -7.91
CA ILE A 426 0.57 -11.96 -7.88
C ILE A 426 1.50 -11.75 -6.65
N ASP A 427 1.35 -12.61 -5.64
CA ASP A 427 2.13 -12.63 -4.39
C ASP A 427 3.66 -12.85 -4.53
N PHE A 428 4.16 -13.35 -5.66
CA PHE A 428 5.57 -13.73 -5.83
C PHE A 428 6.51 -12.53 -6.02
N VAL A 429 5.94 -11.34 -6.26
CA VAL A 429 6.69 -10.10 -6.40
C VAL A 429 6.80 -9.50 -5.01
N GLN A 430 7.93 -9.68 -4.33
CA GLN A 430 8.19 -9.17 -2.97
C GLN A 430 7.95 -7.64 -2.80
N VAL A 431 7.70 -6.91 -3.91
CA VAL A 431 7.33 -5.49 -3.96
C VAL A 431 6.16 -5.23 -4.96
N VAL A 432 5.02 -5.93 -4.81
CA VAL A 432 3.88 -5.91 -5.77
C VAL A 432 3.45 -4.50 -6.20
N ALA A 433 3.26 -3.55 -5.28
CA ALA A 433 2.74 -2.22 -5.64
C ALA A 433 3.74 -1.39 -6.47
N ARG A 434 5.01 -1.33 -6.02
CA ARG A 434 6.05 -0.54 -6.68
C ARG A 434 6.39 -1.10 -8.05
N ASN A 435 6.60 -2.41 -8.14
CA ASN A 435 7.00 -3.06 -9.37
C ASN A 435 5.90 -2.95 -10.42
N SER A 436 4.63 -3.04 -10.02
CA SER A 436 3.51 -2.83 -10.93
C SER A 436 3.37 -1.38 -11.38
N ILE A 437 3.57 -0.39 -10.51
CA ILE A 437 3.58 1.02 -10.92
C ILE A 437 4.76 1.28 -11.88
N GLN A 438 5.95 0.76 -11.58
CA GLN A 438 7.13 0.90 -12.43
C GLN A 438 6.93 0.24 -13.79
N PHE A 439 6.34 -0.96 -13.82
CA PHE A 439 5.94 -1.64 -15.06
C PHE A 439 5.05 -0.74 -15.91
N VAL A 440 4.02 -0.12 -15.32
CA VAL A 440 3.15 0.80 -16.07
C VAL A 440 3.91 2.07 -16.52
N ARG A 441 4.75 2.67 -15.67
CA ARG A 441 5.52 3.87 -16.03
C ARG A 441 6.55 3.66 -17.12
N GLU A 442 7.20 2.50 -17.19
CA GLU A 442 8.28 2.25 -18.14
C GLU A 442 7.83 1.47 -19.37
N TYR A 443 7.07 0.40 -19.16
CA TYR A 443 6.63 -0.47 -20.24
C TYR A 443 5.41 0.11 -20.96
N ALA A 444 4.38 0.52 -20.21
CA ALA A 444 3.15 1.03 -20.84
C ALA A 444 3.38 2.35 -21.57
N THR A 445 4.22 3.26 -21.05
CA THR A 445 4.62 4.47 -21.80
C THR A 445 5.21 4.11 -23.16
N ARG A 446 6.23 3.24 -23.20
CA ARG A 446 6.85 2.85 -24.48
C ARG A 446 5.84 2.22 -25.44
N PHE A 447 4.96 1.36 -24.93
CA PHE A 447 3.90 0.74 -25.73
C PHE A 447 2.92 1.77 -26.31
N ILE A 448 2.50 2.74 -25.50
CA ILE A 448 1.57 3.82 -25.89
C ILE A 448 2.20 4.71 -26.97
N ASP A 449 3.48 5.03 -26.85
CA ASP A 449 4.19 5.90 -27.79
C ASP A 449 4.45 5.22 -29.15
N SER A 450 4.61 3.89 -29.18
CA SER A 450 5.02 3.15 -30.38
C SER A 450 3.90 2.39 -31.10
N THR A 451 2.69 2.34 -30.54
CA THR A 451 1.65 1.38 -31.00
C THR A 451 0.34 2.08 -31.35
N PRO A 452 -0.27 1.79 -32.52
CA PRO A 452 -1.61 2.29 -32.83
C PRO A 452 -2.66 1.67 -31.91
N ALA A 453 -3.81 2.31 -31.73
CA ALA A 453 -4.89 1.77 -30.90
C ALA A 453 -5.47 0.46 -31.46
N GLU A 454 -5.37 0.25 -32.77
CA GLU A 454 -5.82 -0.96 -33.44
C GLU A 454 -4.86 -1.43 -34.53
N THR A 455 -4.83 -2.74 -34.76
CA THR A 455 -4.13 -3.36 -35.89
C THR A 455 -4.96 -4.53 -36.41
N SER A 456 -5.17 -4.58 -37.73
CA SER A 456 -5.91 -5.65 -38.40
C SER A 456 -7.30 -5.94 -37.78
N GLY A 457 -8.02 -4.89 -37.39
CA GLY A 457 -9.37 -5.00 -36.82
C GLY A 457 -9.41 -5.50 -35.37
N ARG A 458 -8.30 -5.38 -34.63
CA ARG A 458 -8.22 -5.71 -33.20
C ARG A 458 -7.61 -4.58 -32.39
N LEU A 459 -8.04 -4.47 -31.14
CA LEU A 459 -7.43 -3.58 -30.16
C LEU A 459 -6.01 -4.05 -29.84
N ASN A 460 -5.08 -3.10 -29.85
CA ASN A 460 -3.76 -3.33 -29.29
C ASN A 460 -3.82 -3.07 -27.78
N GLN A 461 -3.42 -4.08 -27.00
CA GLN A 461 -3.43 -4.03 -25.54
C GLN A 461 -2.15 -4.65 -24.99
N ILE A 462 -1.83 -4.29 -23.75
CA ILE A 462 -0.79 -4.92 -22.96
C ILE A 462 -1.41 -6.13 -22.27
N TYR A 463 -1.09 -7.33 -22.75
CA TYR A 463 -1.61 -8.58 -22.21
C TYR A 463 -0.78 -9.08 -21.02
N ALA A 464 -1.36 -10.00 -20.27
CA ALA A 464 -0.78 -10.52 -19.02
C ALA A 464 0.57 -11.23 -19.21
N ILE A 465 0.84 -11.74 -20.40
CA ILE A 465 2.14 -12.33 -20.77
C ILE A 465 3.32 -11.37 -20.55
N GLU A 466 3.09 -10.06 -20.67
CA GLU A 466 4.13 -9.05 -20.43
C GLU A 466 4.54 -8.97 -18.95
N VAL A 467 3.65 -9.37 -18.02
CA VAL A 467 3.96 -9.50 -16.59
C VAL A 467 4.98 -10.62 -16.38
N LEU A 468 4.80 -11.76 -17.05
CA LEU A 468 5.76 -12.88 -16.99
C LEU A 468 7.14 -12.46 -17.55
N LYS A 469 7.16 -11.71 -18.66
CA LYS A 469 8.40 -11.23 -19.28
C LYS A 469 9.13 -10.22 -18.39
N ALA A 470 8.40 -9.25 -17.83
CA ALA A 470 8.98 -8.21 -16.99
C ALA A 470 9.49 -8.72 -15.64
N PHE A 471 8.87 -9.76 -15.08
CA PHE A 471 9.20 -10.29 -13.76
C PHE A 471 9.70 -11.74 -13.81
N HIS A 472 10.39 -12.14 -14.89
CA HIS A 472 10.79 -13.53 -15.13
C HIS A 472 11.44 -14.21 -13.92
N ASP A 473 12.37 -13.53 -13.27
CA ASP A 473 13.11 -14.04 -12.11
C ASP A 473 12.19 -14.30 -10.91
N SER A 474 11.04 -13.62 -10.81
CA SER A 474 10.05 -13.85 -9.75
C SER A 474 9.26 -15.15 -9.96
N PHE A 475 9.36 -15.78 -11.13
CA PHE A 475 8.65 -17.02 -11.47
C PHE A 475 9.51 -18.27 -11.38
N THR A 476 10.82 -18.15 -11.15
CA THR A 476 11.76 -19.30 -11.15
C THR A 476 11.46 -20.32 -10.05
N ASP A 477 10.92 -19.84 -8.92
CA ASP A 477 10.57 -20.69 -7.77
C ASP A 477 9.19 -21.36 -7.92
N SER A 478 8.46 -21.08 -9.01
CA SER A 478 7.18 -21.72 -9.28
C SER A 478 7.37 -23.24 -9.50
N PRO A 479 6.55 -24.10 -8.88
CA PRO A 479 6.67 -25.55 -9.06
C PRO A 479 6.65 -26.02 -10.52
N MET A 480 5.95 -25.29 -11.40
CA MET A 480 5.84 -25.61 -12.83
C MET A 480 6.90 -24.92 -13.70
N TYR A 481 7.79 -24.12 -13.12
CA TYR A 481 8.80 -23.38 -13.90
C TYR A 481 9.74 -24.32 -14.65
N SER A 482 10.16 -25.42 -14.01
CA SER A 482 11.09 -26.37 -14.63
C SER A 482 10.52 -27.02 -15.89
N ASP A 483 9.21 -27.32 -15.92
CA ASP A 483 8.56 -27.92 -17.08
C ASP A 483 8.30 -26.88 -18.17
N TYR A 484 7.95 -25.66 -17.79
CA TYR A 484 7.89 -24.52 -18.72
C TYR A 484 9.25 -24.24 -19.37
N ALA A 485 10.33 -24.17 -18.58
CA ALA A 485 11.68 -23.91 -19.06
C ALA A 485 12.13 -24.99 -20.04
N LYS A 486 11.92 -26.28 -19.72
CA LYS A 486 12.19 -27.39 -20.66
C LYS A 486 11.42 -27.24 -21.97
N ALA A 487 10.12 -26.93 -21.89
CA ALA A 487 9.28 -26.77 -23.08
C ALA A 487 9.75 -25.59 -23.94
N ARG A 488 10.02 -24.44 -23.30
CA ARG A 488 10.54 -23.22 -23.94
C ARG A 488 11.88 -23.49 -24.62
N ASP A 489 12.85 -24.00 -23.88
CA ASP A 489 14.22 -24.23 -24.38
C ASP A 489 14.25 -25.30 -25.48
N GLY A 490 13.36 -26.30 -25.39
CA GLY A 490 13.18 -27.35 -26.39
C GLY A 490 12.63 -26.85 -27.73
N ILE A 491 12.00 -25.67 -27.78
CA ILE A 491 11.44 -25.09 -29.02
C ILE A 491 12.07 -23.75 -29.43
N ALA A 492 12.80 -23.09 -28.53
CA ALA A 492 13.24 -21.69 -28.66
C ALA A 492 13.95 -21.38 -29.99
N ALA A 493 14.78 -22.29 -30.49
CA ALA A 493 15.54 -22.10 -31.73
C ALA A 493 14.65 -22.07 -33.01
N SER A 494 13.41 -22.56 -32.93
CA SER A 494 12.50 -22.72 -34.08
C SER A 494 11.12 -22.10 -33.88
N ALA A 495 10.91 -21.47 -32.71
CA ALA A 495 9.63 -20.92 -32.30
C ALA A 495 9.51 -19.44 -32.67
N THR A 496 8.31 -19.00 -33.05
CA THR A 496 7.99 -17.58 -33.21
C THR A 496 7.76 -16.91 -31.86
N SER A 497 7.74 -15.57 -31.82
CA SER A 497 7.37 -14.85 -30.59
C SER A 497 5.96 -15.19 -30.11
N GLU A 498 4.98 -15.31 -31.03
CA GLU A 498 3.61 -15.72 -30.69
C GLU A 498 3.58 -17.10 -30.02
N GLU A 499 4.42 -18.02 -30.49
CA GLU A 499 4.51 -19.38 -29.94
C GLU A 499 5.09 -19.40 -28.51
N LEU A 500 6.12 -18.61 -28.25
CA LEU A 500 6.69 -18.45 -26.91
C LEU A 500 5.70 -17.77 -25.96
N ASP A 501 4.91 -16.81 -26.46
CA ASP A 501 3.88 -16.11 -25.68
C ASP A 501 2.73 -17.04 -25.29
N VAL A 502 2.31 -17.94 -26.18
CA VAL A 502 1.29 -18.96 -25.86
C VAL A 502 1.80 -19.96 -24.82
N LEU A 503 3.07 -20.41 -24.92
CA LEU A 503 3.68 -21.24 -23.88
C LEU A 503 3.76 -20.51 -22.54
N GLY A 504 4.16 -19.24 -22.56
CA GLY A 504 4.25 -18.42 -21.37
C GLY A 504 2.88 -18.15 -20.74
N ALA A 505 1.83 -17.96 -21.55
CA ALA A 505 0.46 -17.81 -21.06
C ALA A 505 -0.04 -19.09 -20.39
N LEU A 506 0.30 -20.26 -20.94
CA LEU A 506 0.02 -21.55 -20.31
C LEU A 506 0.72 -21.69 -18.95
N PHE A 507 2.00 -21.32 -18.88
CA PHE A 507 2.73 -21.31 -17.63
C PHE A 507 2.14 -20.32 -16.62
N LEU A 508 1.83 -19.10 -17.05
CA LEU A 508 1.27 -18.04 -16.21
C LEU A 508 -0.08 -18.45 -15.60
N PHE A 509 -0.93 -19.15 -16.37
CA PHE A 509 -2.17 -19.73 -15.85
C PHE A 509 -1.92 -20.62 -14.62
N TYR A 510 -0.95 -21.52 -14.71
CA TYR A 510 -0.60 -22.41 -13.60
C TYR A 510 0.16 -21.71 -12.47
N ALA A 511 1.08 -20.81 -12.80
CA ALA A 511 1.84 -20.06 -11.82
C ALA A 511 0.94 -19.13 -10.97
N ALA A 512 -0.16 -18.63 -11.55
CA ALA A 512 -1.14 -17.83 -10.82
C ALA A 512 -1.95 -18.63 -9.78
N GLY A 513 -1.99 -19.96 -9.89
CA GLY A 513 -2.72 -20.83 -8.96
C GLY A 513 -4.19 -20.44 -8.84
N GLU A 514 -4.70 -20.33 -7.61
CA GLU A 514 -6.11 -20.02 -7.32
C GLU A 514 -6.56 -18.61 -7.75
N LYS A 515 -5.64 -17.75 -8.19
CA LYS A 515 -5.97 -16.39 -8.69
C LYS A 515 -6.65 -16.45 -10.06
N LEU A 516 -6.28 -17.42 -10.89
CA LEU A 516 -6.94 -17.67 -12.17
C LEU A 516 -7.72 -18.97 -12.08
N SER A 517 -9.00 -18.90 -12.40
CA SER A 517 -9.93 -20.02 -12.34
C SER A 517 -10.49 -20.33 -13.72
N LYS A 518 -10.78 -21.61 -13.95
CA LYS A 518 -11.45 -22.11 -15.14
C LYS A 518 -12.35 -23.25 -14.71
N ALA A 519 -13.63 -23.23 -15.08
CA ALA A 519 -14.50 -24.38 -14.86
C ALA A 519 -14.05 -25.55 -15.74
N ASP A 520 -14.14 -26.79 -15.25
CA ASP A 520 -13.69 -27.98 -16.00
C ASP A 520 -14.39 -28.13 -17.36
N ARG A 521 -15.65 -27.67 -17.46
CA ARG A 521 -16.44 -27.70 -18.70
C ARG A 521 -16.02 -26.66 -19.75
N ASP A 522 -15.29 -25.62 -19.35
CA ASP A 522 -14.92 -24.52 -20.24
C ASP A 522 -13.64 -24.86 -21.02
N PRO A 523 -13.53 -24.46 -22.30
CA PRO A 523 -12.28 -24.61 -23.06
C PRO A 523 -11.15 -23.78 -22.44
N HIS A 524 -9.90 -24.20 -22.66
CA HIS A 524 -8.71 -23.50 -22.13
C HIS A 524 -8.28 -22.32 -23.01
N GLU A 525 -8.64 -22.35 -24.29
CA GLU A 525 -8.23 -21.34 -25.26
C GLU A 525 -8.68 -19.91 -24.94
N PRO A 526 -9.92 -19.64 -24.49
CA PRO A 526 -10.34 -18.26 -24.20
C PRO A 526 -9.49 -17.57 -23.13
N ILE A 527 -9.11 -18.28 -22.06
CA ILE A 527 -8.25 -17.69 -21.02
C ILE A 527 -6.82 -17.53 -21.53
N LEU A 528 -6.31 -18.44 -22.35
CA LEU A 528 -4.98 -18.30 -22.96
C LEU A 528 -4.94 -17.14 -23.97
N GLU A 529 -6.01 -16.92 -24.74
CA GLU A 529 -6.16 -15.74 -25.59
C GLU A 529 -6.18 -14.46 -24.75
N ALA A 530 -6.93 -14.45 -23.65
CA ALA A 530 -6.99 -13.32 -22.73
C ALA A 530 -5.65 -12.98 -22.05
N LEU A 531 -4.78 -13.98 -21.88
CA LEU A 531 -3.45 -13.82 -21.28
C LEU A 531 -2.37 -13.42 -22.30
N SER A 532 -2.50 -13.83 -23.56
CA SER A 532 -1.46 -13.65 -24.60
C SER A 532 -1.82 -12.67 -25.71
N GLY A 533 -3.11 -12.39 -25.94
CA GLY A 533 -3.60 -11.67 -27.12
C GLY A 533 -3.63 -12.52 -28.40
N ILE A 534 -3.27 -13.80 -28.32
CA ILE A 534 -3.23 -14.71 -29.48
C ILE A 534 -4.59 -15.42 -29.64
N PRO A 535 -5.17 -15.46 -30.85
CA PRO A 535 -6.49 -16.07 -31.09
C PRO A 535 -6.59 -17.54 -30.74
N GLU A 536 -7.78 -17.97 -30.28
CA GLU A 536 -8.07 -19.37 -29.97
C GLU A 536 -7.69 -20.36 -31.08
N ASN A 537 -7.93 -20.02 -32.35
CA ASN A 537 -7.60 -20.91 -33.48
C ASN A 537 -6.09 -21.09 -33.63
N LYS A 538 -5.32 -20.00 -33.54
CA LYS A 538 -3.85 -20.06 -33.52
C LYS A 538 -3.34 -20.80 -32.30
N ILE A 539 -3.92 -20.57 -31.12
CA ILE A 539 -3.54 -21.30 -29.89
C ILE A 539 -3.70 -22.81 -30.10
N LYS A 540 -4.81 -23.28 -30.67
CA LYS A 540 -5.01 -24.71 -30.98
C LYS A 540 -3.95 -25.27 -31.92
N GLU A 541 -3.57 -24.52 -32.95
CA GLU A 541 -2.51 -24.91 -33.89
C GLU A 541 -1.15 -25.00 -33.20
N ILE A 542 -0.81 -24.00 -32.40
CA ILE A 542 0.44 -23.91 -31.63
C ILE A 542 0.53 -25.06 -30.62
N MET A 543 -0.53 -25.33 -29.86
CA MET A 543 -0.55 -26.42 -28.87
C MET A 543 -0.37 -27.80 -29.52
N LYS A 544 -0.93 -28.03 -30.73
CA LYS A 544 -0.71 -29.27 -31.49
C LYS A 544 0.75 -29.43 -31.90
N ARG A 545 1.40 -28.34 -32.34
CA ARG A 545 2.82 -28.33 -32.69
C ARG A 545 3.72 -28.70 -31.50
N PHE A 546 3.31 -28.32 -30.28
CA PHE A 546 4.06 -28.58 -29.04
C PHE A 546 3.63 -29.83 -28.28
N SER A 547 2.97 -30.77 -28.95
CA SER A 547 2.52 -32.06 -28.40
C SER A 547 3.62 -32.94 -27.76
N LYS A 548 4.91 -32.63 -28.00
CA LYS A 548 6.05 -33.27 -27.33
C LYS A 548 6.21 -32.84 -25.86
N PHE A 549 5.79 -31.62 -25.53
CA PHE A 549 5.96 -31.00 -24.22
C PHE A 549 4.63 -30.74 -23.50
N ILE A 550 3.54 -30.68 -24.26
CA ILE A 550 2.20 -30.36 -23.78
C ILE A 550 1.23 -31.46 -24.20
N TYR A 551 0.30 -31.79 -23.31
CA TYR A 551 -0.83 -32.66 -23.62
C TYR A 551 -2.16 -31.98 -23.30
N PHE A 552 -3.25 -32.43 -23.93
CA PHE A 552 -4.60 -31.96 -23.65
C PHE A 552 -5.31 -32.93 -22.71
N ASP A 553 -5.66 -32.46 -21.51
CA ASP A 553 -6.50 -33.15 -20.55
C ASP A 553 -7.97 -33.01 -20.98
N SER A 554 -8.55 -34.07 -21.53
CA SER A 554 -9.93 -34.08 -22.01
C SER A 554 -10.97 -33.94 -20.90
N THR A 555 -10.65 -34.38 -19.68
CA THR A 555 -11.57 -34.35 -18.55
C THR A 555 -11.76 -32.92 -18.04
N ARG A 556 -10.67 -32.16 -17.97
CA ARG A 556 -10.67 -30.76 -17.53
C ARG A 556 -10.68 -29.76 -18.69
N ARG A 557 -10.70 -30.26 -19.93
CA ARG A 557 -10.60 -29.50 -21.19
C ARG A 557 -9.46 -28.49 -21.19
N GLN A 558 -8.26 -28.92 -20.79
CA GLN A 558 -7.10 -28.03 -20.62
C GLN A 558 -5.76 -28.62 -21.09
N TYR A 559 -4.95 -27.78 -21.74
CA TYR A 559 -3.53 -28.04 -21.97
C TYR A 559 -2.72 -28.09 -20.68
N ARG A 560 -1.76 -29.01 -20.56
CA ARG A 560 -0.82 -29.14 -19.43
C ARG A 560 0.57 -29.49 -19.92
N PHE A 561 1.59 -29.02 -19.20
CA PHE A 561 2.96 -29.52 -19.38
C PHE A 561 3.06 -30.97 -18.89
N PHE A 562 3.94 -31.77 -19.49
CA PHE A 562 4.26 -33.10 -18.95
C PHE A 562 5.01 -32.96 -17.63
N GLU A 563 4.43 -33.49 -16.55
CA GLU A 563 5.10 -33.60 -15.24
C GLU A 563 6.12 -34.74 -15.30
N GLY A 564 7.41 -34.43 -15.14
CA GLY A 564 8.49 -35.42 -15.08
C GLY A 564 9.09 -35.81 -16.43
N THR A 565 8.96 -37.09 -16.83
CA THR A 565 9.58 -37.61 -18.08
C THR A 565 8.55 -37.61 -19.20
N SER A 566 8.79 -36.81 -20.25
CA SER A 566 7.88 -36.76 -21.40
C SER A 566 7.85 -38.08 -22.17
N PRO A 567 6.79 -38.40 -22.93
CA PRO A 567 6.77 -39.55 -23.84
C PRO A 567 7.93 -39.55 -24.84
N GLY A 568 8.36 -38.37 -25.28
CA GLY A 568 9.53 -38.21 -26.15
C GLY A 568 10.83 -38.62 -25.46
N ASP A 569 11.01 -38.27 -24.19
CA ASP A 569 12.18 -38.67 -23.39
C ASP A 569 12.17 -40.16 -23.09
N ILE A 570 11.00 -40.74 -22.82
CA ILE A 570 10.85 -42.20 -22.68
C ILE A 570 11.26 -42.87 -24.00
N LEU A 571 10.76 -42.40 -25.14
CA LEU A 571 11.12 -42.96 -26.44
C LEU A 571 12.63 -42.82 -26.72
N LYS A 572 13.25 -41.70 -26.36
CA LYS A 572 14.69 -41.49 -26.51
C LYS A 572 15.49 -42.43 -25.60
N ARG A 573 15.09 -42.59 -24.34
CA ARG A 573 15.69 -43.54 -23.40
C ARG A 573 15.56 -44.98 -23.88
N VAL A 574 14.39 -45.36 -24.40
CA VAL A 574 14.16 -46.68 -25.01
C VAL A 574 15.07 -46.87 -26.22
N LYS A 575 15.16 -45.89 -27.14
CA LYS A 575 16.05 -45.97 -28.30
C LYS A 575 17.52 -46.10 -27.91
N VAL A 576 17.98 -45.36 -26.90
CA VAL A 576 19.35 -45.46 -26.38
C VAL A 576 19.58 -46.81 -25.71
N ALA A 577 18.63 -47.30 -24.92
CA ALA A 577 18.70 -48.61 -24.29
C ALA A 577 18.75 -49.74 -25.33
N VAL A 578 17.87 -49.69 -26.34
CA VAL A 578 17.84 -50.66 -27.45
C VAL A 578 19.13 -50.61 -28.27
N ALA A 579 19.64 -49.42 -28.61
CA ALA A 579 20.90 -49.29 -29.32
C ALA A 579 22.09 -49.84 -28.53
N LYS A 580 22.09 -49.65 -27.20
CA LYS A 580 23.09 -50.23 -26.31
C LYS A 580 22.96 -51.76 -26.23
N ASP A 581 21.74 -52.29 -26.09
CA ASP A 581 21.49 -53.73 -26.00
C ASP A 581 21.88 -54.48 -27.28
N ILE A 582 21.63 -53.87 -28.45
CA ILE A 582 22.07 -54.38 -29.76
C ILE A 582 23.61 -54.35 -29.88
N SER A 583 24.26 -53.32 -29.35
CA SER A 583 25.73 -53.22 -29.33
C SER A 583 26.37 -54.24 -28.38
N ASP A 584 25.76 -54.46 -27.22
CA ASP A 584 26.26 -55.37 -26.18
C ASP A 584 25.94 -56.85 -26.53
N ASN A 585 24.92 -57.10 -27.38
CA ASN A 585 24.50 -58.43 -27.81
C ASN A 585 24.18 -58.48 -29.33
N PRO A 586 25.20 -58.58 -30.21
CA PRO A 586 25.02 -58.49 -31.67
C PRO A 586 24.26 -59.66 -32.31
N ASP A 587 24.15 -60.82 -31.63
CA ASP A 587 23.50 -62.03 -32.14
C ASP A 587 22.05 -62.21 -31.65
N LEU A 588 21.46 -61.21 -30.99
CA LEU A 588 20.12 -61.33 -30.42
C LEU A 588 19.07 -61.32 -31.56
N PRO A 589 18.34 -62.42 -31.82
CA PRO A 589 17.41 -62.49 -32.94
C PRO A 589 16.25 -61.55 -32.66
N LEU A 590 15.99 -60.62 -33.59
CA LEU A 590 14.87 -59.66 -33.50
C LEU A 590 13.54 -60.35 -33.16
N GLU A 591 13.34 -61.58 -33.67
CA GLU A 591 12.18 -62.43 -33.41
C GLU A 591 12.04 -62.87 -31.94
N LYS A 592 13.15 -63.14 -31.25
CA LYS A 592 13.15 -63.54 -29.84
C LYS A 592 12.79 -62.37 -28.93
N THR A 593 13.34 -61.18 -29.23
CA THR A 593 12.99 -59.94 -28.52
C THR A 593 11.53 -59.56 -28.77
N LEU A 594 11.04 -59.69 -30.01
CA LEU A 594 9.63 -59.46 -30.35
C LEU A 594 8.71 -60.42 -29.59
N SER A 595 9.07 -61.70 -29.52
CA SER A 595 8.31 -62.72 -28.80
C SER A 595 8.30 -62.48 -27.28
N GLU A 596 9.42 -62.06 -26.69
CA GLU A 596 9.49 -61.68 -25.28
C GLU A 596 8.67 -60.42 -24.97
N CYS A 597 8.77 -59.39 -25.82
CA CYS A 597 7.99 -58.18 -25.68
C CYS A 597 6.49 -58.47 -25.82
N GLN A 598 6.07 -59.26 -26.82
CA GLN A 598 4.67 -59.67 -26.99
C GLN A 598 4.16 -60.49 -25.80
N GLY A 599 4.97 -61.41 -25.26
CA GLY A 599 4.61 -62.20 -24.09
C GLY A 599 4.49 -61.38 -22.79
N LYS A 600 5.25 -60.28 -22.67
CA LYS A 600 5.21 -59.38 -21.51
C LYS A 600 4.23 -58.21 -21.67
N VAL A 601 3.83 -57.86 -22.89
CA VAL A 601 2.87 -56.80 -23.19
C VAL A 601 1.57 -57.04 -22.45
N THR A 602 1.01 -58.25 -22.49
CA THR A 602 -0.22 -58.60 -21.77
C THR A 602 -0.05 -58.51 -20.25
N THR A 603 1.16 -58.78 -19.74
CA THR A 603 1.47 -58.69 -18.30
C THR A 603 1.47 -57.23 -17.81
N TYR A 604 2.04 -56.30 -18.56
CA TYR A 604 2.11 -54.88 -18.18
C TYR A 604 0.84 -54.10 -18.53
N LEU A 605 0.19 -54.44 -19.65
CA LEU A 605 -0.94 -53.70 -20.22
C LEU A 605 -2.29 -54.38 -19.97
N LYS A 606 -2.31 -55.58 -19.36
CA LYS A 606 -3.49 -56.40 -19.03
C LYS A 606 -4.37 -56.81 -20.23
N SER A 607 -3.98 -56.49 -21.47
CA SER A 607 -4.68 -56.83 -22.71
C SER A 607 -3.74 -56.73 -23.92
N ASP A 608 -3.96 -57.57 -24.93
CA ASP A 608 -3.22 -57.61 -26.20
C ASP A 608 -3.71 -56.55 -27.20
N THR A 609 -4.86 -55.96 -26.92
CA THR A 609 -5.45 -54.84 -27.66
C THR A 609 -5.89 -53.77 -26.67
N LEU A 610 -5.30 -52.57 -26.79
CA LEU A 610 -5.69 -51.37 -26.05
C LEU A 610 -6.09 -50.30 -27.06
N TYR A 611 -7.33 -49.83 -26.96
CA TYR A 611 -7.77 -48.64 -27.66
C TYR A 611 -7.48 -47.42 -26.78
N SER A 612 -7.24 -46.25 -27.39
CA SER A 612 -6.97 -45.01 -26.64
C SER A 612 -8.06 -44.66 -25.62
N SER A 613 -9.28 -45.18 -25.79
CA SER A 613 -10.40 -45.09 -24.84
C SER A 613 -10.14 -45.80 -23.51
N ASP A 614 -9.31 -46.85 -23.49
CA ASP A 614 -9.12 -47.71 -22.31
C ASP A 614 -8.21 -47.04 -21.26
N PHE A 615 -7.38 -46.08 -21.67
CA PHE A 615 -6.60 -45.24 -20.75
C PHE A 615 -7.44 -44.18 -20.05
N VAL A 616 -8.59 -43.81 -20.60
CA VAL A 616 -9.41 -42.69 -20.11
C VAL A 616 -10.38 -43.13 -19.00
N VAL A 617 -10.69 -44.42 -18.88
CA VAL A 617 -11.75 -44.91 -17.98
C VAL A 617 -11.25 -45.31 -16.57
N SER A 618 -9.94 -45.38 -16.33
CA SER A 618 -9.41 -45.91 -15.05
C SER A 618 -9.15 -44.89 -13.92
N LYS A 619 -9.73 -43.68 -13.99
CA LYS A 619 -9.86 -42.79 -12.82
C LYS A 619 -11.30 -42.31 -12.62
N SER A 620 -12.20 -43.25 -12.47
CA SER A 620 -13.49 -43.03 -11.81
C SER A 620 -13.88 -44.27 -11.00
N LYS A 621 -13.17 -44.49 -9.90
CA LYS A 621 -13.69 -45.10 -8.68
C LYS A 621 -13.03 -44.45 -7.49
#